data_AF-A0A949MHE9-F1
#
_entry.id   AF-A0A949MHE9-F1
#
_cell.length_a   1.000
_cell.length_b   1.000
_cell.length_c   1.000
_cell.angle_alpha   90.00
_cell.angle_beta   90.00
_cell.angle_gamma   90.00
#
_symmetry.space_group_name_H-M   'P 1'
#
loop_
_entity.id
_entity.type
_entity.pdbx_description
1 polymer ?
#
loop_
_entity_poly.entity_id
_entity_poly.type
_entity_poly.pdbx_seq_one_letter_code
_entity_poly.pdbx_strand_id
1 'polypeptide(L)'
;MSTAQCMNTALRRLLLGGMALAALLLAGCGTLSATARNGNGQEVMLLGFDPVAYFMKGRPQRGKPDHQATTEDGRTYYFADSFNQSLFVSNPTQYEPQYGGFCAKEAAYGLKLGSDPSAWEIVDGRLFIFGAERSKVLWDMDRALNIERADAQWPAMRPLPWRLAVLKREIFRVKYYQSDAQLEREWQRRNPGKALPPADMGDALQNFVQPPGWRAAIGRGEPKLGWPQ
;
A
#
# COMPACT_ATOMS: atom_id res chain seq x y z
N MET A 1 2.79 41.10 38.87
CA MET A 1 2.26 40.18 37.84
C MET A 1 1.45 39.10 38.54
N SER A 2 0.18 38.92 38.16
CA SER A 2 -0.75 38.03 38.88
C SER A 2 -0.46 36.55 38.58
N THR A 3 -0.59 35.69 39.59
CA THR A 3 -0.44 34.23 39.51
C THR A 3 -1.30 33.61 38.39
N ALA A 4 -2.46 34.21 38.08
CA ALA A 4 -3.34 33.78 36.99
C ALA A 4 -2.75 34.00 35.59
N GLN A 5 -1.95 35.07 35.38
CA GLN A 5 -1.28 35.32 34.09
C GLN A 5 -0.13 34.32 33.87
N CYS A 6 0.57 33.92 34.93
CA CYS A 6 1.64 32.93 34.82
C CYS A 6 1.10 31.54 34.45
N MET A 7 -0.01 31.13 35.09
CA MET A 7 -0.65 29.83 34.85
C MET A 7 -1.22 29.69 33.43
N ASN A 8 -1.86 30.74 32.89
CA ASN A 8 -2.38 30.74 31.51
C ASN A 8 -1.27 30.67 30.45
N THR A 9 -0.10 31.24 30.74
CA THR A 9 1.04 31.21 29.81
C THR A 9 1.73 29.84 29.82
N ALA A 10 1.85 29.21 31.00
CA ALA A 10 2.37 27.85 31.15
C ALA A 10 1.44 26.81 30.51
N LEU A 11 0.12 26.92 30.71
CA LEU A 11 -0.86 26.01 30.11
C LEU A 11 -0.88 26.12 28.57
N ARG A 12 -0.81 27.33 28.01
CA ARG A 12 -0.71 27.54 26.56
C ARG A 12 0.58 26.98 25.97
N ARG A 13 1.72 27.12 26.67
CA ARG A 13 3.01 26.54 26.23
C ARG A 13 3.01 25.01 26.31
N LEU A 14 2.37 24.42 27.32
CA LEU A 14 2.17 22.97 27.44
C LEU A 14 1.24 22.42 26.35
N LEU A 15 0.14 23.12 26.04
CA LEU A 15 -0.79 22.74 24.97
C LEU A 15 -0.15 22.88 23.58
N LEU A 16 0.57 23.97 23.32
CA LEU A 16 1.28 24.18 22.05
C LEU A 16 2.47 23.21 21.90
N GLY A 17 3.22 22.95 22.97
CA GLY A 17 4.30 21.97 23.00
C GLY A 17 3.80 20.54 22.81
N GLY A 18 2.67 20.18 23.43
CA GLY A 18 2.01 18.88 23.25
C GLY A 18 1.47 18.67 21.83
N MET A 19 0.88 19.70 21.21
CA MET A 19 0.45 19.63 19.81
C MET A 19 1.63 19.54 18.83
N ALA A 20 2.74 20.26 19.07
CA ALA A 20 3.94 20.17 18.26
C ALA A 20 4.61 18.78 18.37
N LEU A 21 4.69 18.22 19.58
CA LEU A 21 5.23 16.87 19.80
C LEU A 21 4.34 15.79 19.15
N ALA A 22 3.00 15.93 19.23
CA ALA A 22 2.07 15.04 18.54
C ALA A 22 2.19 15.16 17.00
N ALA A 23 2.36 16.37 16.46
CA ALA A 23 2.57 16.59 15.04
C ALA A 23 3.92 16.01 14.54
N LEU A 24 4.99 16.13 15.34
CA LEU A 24 6.29 15.52 15.07
C LEU A 24 6.25 13.98 15.13
N LEU A 25 5.50 13.40 16.06
CA LEU A 25 5.28 11.95 16.15
C LEU A 25 4.41 11.42 14.98
N LEU A 26 3.51 12.23 14.43
CA LEU A 26 2.66 11.87 13.29
C LEU A 26 3.35 12.08 11.92
N ALA A 27 4.31 12.99 11.82
CA ALA A 27 5.06 13.24 10.59
C ALA A 27 6.04 12.11 10.23
N GLY A 28 6.44 11.30 11.19
CA GLY A 28 7.61 10.41 11.07
C GLY A 28 7.37 8.97 10.61
N CYS A 29 6.23 8.56 10.04
CA CYS A 29 6.02 7.10 9.90
C CYS A 29 5.38 6.58 8.59
N GLY A 30 4.69 7.38 7.79
CA GLY A 30 4.05 6.89 6.57
C GLY A 30 4.84 7.18 5.30
N THR A 31 5.20 6.16 4.53
CA THR A 31 5.73 6.31 3.16
C THR A 31 4.63 6.72 2.18
N LEU A 32 5.01 7.34 1.06
CA LEU A 32 4.08 7.76 0.00
C LEU A 32 3.67 6.61 -0.93
N SER A 33 4.51 5.57 -0.99
CA SER A 33 4.38 4.35 -1.79
C SER A 33 4.51 3.11 -0.88
N ALA A 34 4.05 1.95 -1.33
CA ALA A 34 4.09 0.70 -0.59
C ALA A 34 5.51 0.10 -0.56
N THR A 35 6.43 0.83 0.07
CA THR A 35 7.82 0.41 0.26
C THR A 35 8.01 -0.34 1.57
N ALA A 36 9.00 -1.22 1.53
CA ALA A 36 9.52 -1.96 2.66
C ALA A 36 10.99 -1.59 2.86
N ARG A 37 11.35 -1.17 4.06
CA ARG A 37 12.74 -0.82 4.37
C ARG A 37 13.60 -2.08 4.49
N ASN A 38 14.69 -2.16 3.73
CA ASN A 38 15.66 -3.26 3.82
C ASN A 38 16.70 -3.02 4.94
N GLY A 39 17.66 -3.95 5.11
CA GLY A 39 18.71 -3.85 6.12
C GLY A 39 19.64 -2.63 5.98
N ASN A 40 19.74 -2.09 4.76
CA ASN A 40 20.55 -0.91 4.43
C ASN A 40 19.76 0.41 4.52
N GLY A 41 18.49 0.36 4.93
CA GLY A 41 17.63 1.54 5.04
C GLY A 41 17.02 2.04 3.73
N GLN A 42 17.13 1.28 2.63
CA GLN A 42 16.51 1.60 1.35
C GLN A 42 15.02 1.26 1.36
N GLU A 43 14.20 2.14 0.78
CA GLU A 43 12.76 1.95 0.63
C GLU A 43 12.46 1.10 -0.62
N VAL A 44 12.39 -0.22 -0.43
CA VAL A 44 12.28 -1.19 -1.52
C VAL A 44 10.82 -1.43 -1.92
N MET A 45 10.53 -1.29 -3.21
CA MET A 45 9.21 -1.56 -3.79
C MET A 45 8.95 -3.06 -3.94
N LEU A 46 7.68 -3.44 -3.89
CA LEU A 46 7.22 -4.81 -4.18
C LEU A 46 7.94 -5.90 -3.37
N LEU A 47 8.40 -5.61 -2.14
CA LEU A 47 9.20 -6.54 -1.32
C LEU A 47 10.40 -7.15 -2.07
N GLY A 48 10.98 -6.39 -3.00
CA GLY A 48 12.11 -6.83 -3.83
C GLY A 48 11.74 -7.72 -5.01
N PHE A 49 10.46 -7.82 -5.38
CA PHE A 49 10.04 -8.46 -6.63
C PHE A 49 10.24 -7.52 -7.82
N ASP A 50 10.62 -8.12 -8.94
CA ASP A 50 10.93 -7.45 -10.19
C ASP A 50 9.63 -6.98 -10.89
N PRO A 51 9.41 -5.66 -11.05
CA PRO A 51 8.22 -5.12 -11.70
C PRO A 51 8.12 -5.50 -13.19
N VAL A 52 9.25 -5.72 -13.87
CA VAL A 52 9.29 -6.08 -15.29
C VAL A 52 8.91 -7.55 -15.50
N ALA A 53 9.22 -8.41 -14.53
CA ALA A 53 8.91 -9.83 -14.61
C ALA A 53 7.41 -10.14 -14.74
N TYR A 54 6.54 -9.31 -14.15
CA TYR A 54 5.09 -9.43 -14.30
C TYR A 54 4.65 -9.36 -15.77
N PHE A 55 5.25 -8.46 -16.55
CA PHE A 55 4.93 -8.25 -17.95
C PHE A 55 5.64 -9.26 -18.86
N MET A 56 6.92 -9.53 -18.60
CA MET A 56 7.76 -10.34 -19.48
C MET A 56 7.61 -11.85 -19.25
N LYS A 57 7.34 -12.27 -18.02
CA LYS A 57 7.27 -13.69 -17.62
C LYS A 57 5.87 -14.11 -17.19
N GLY A 58 4.94 -13.17 -17.00
CA GLY A 58 3.59 -13.46 -16.53
C GLY A 58 3.56 -14.04 -15.11
N ARG A 59 4.60 -13.78 -14.30
CA ARG A 59 4.69 -14.26 -12.92
C ARG A 59 5.62 -13.37 -12.09
N PRO A 60 5.38 -13.27 -10.76
CA PRO A 60 6.31 -12.61 -9.86
C PRO A 60 7.67 -13.35 -9.88
N GLN A 61 8.75 -12.58 -9.92
CA GLN A 61 10.11 -13.09 -9.78
C GLN A 61 10.88 -12.17 -8.84
N ARG A 62 11.68 -12.75 -7.93
CA ARG A 62 12.55 -11.95 -7.05
C ARG A 62 13.64 -11.28 -7.86
N GLY A 63 13.85 -9.99 -7.59
CA GLY A 63 15.04 -9.29 -8.00
C GLY A 63 16.21 -9.54 -7.06
N LYS A 64 17.37 -9.01 -7.44
CA LYS A 64 18.62 -9.08 -6.67
C LYS A 64 19.08 -7.66 -6.30
N PRO A 65 19.65 -7.43 -5.11
CA PRO A 65 20.24 -6.15 -4.76
C PRO A 65 21.32 -5.66 -5.76
N ASP A 66 22.07 -6.60 -6.37
CA ASP A 66 23.08 -6.29 -7.40
C ASP A 66 22.48 -5.74 -8.71
N HIS A 67 21.18 -5.92 -8.93
CA HIS A 67 20.44 -5.38 -10.06
C HIS A 67 19.33 -4.49 -9.52
N GLN A 68 19.67 -3.23 -9.22
CA GLN A 68 18.72 -2.29 -8.63
C GLN A 68 18.70 -0.93 -9.35
N ALA A 69 17.59 -0.24 -9.25
CA ALA A 69 17.47 1.16 -9.67
C ALA A 69 16.71 1.94 -8.59
N THR A 70 17.20 3.14 -8.29
CA THR A 70 16.55 4.04 -7.34
C THR A 70 16.03 5.27 -8.08
N THR A 71 14.75 5.53 -7.89
CA THR A 71 14.03 6.70 -8.43
C THR A 71 14.45 7.97 -7.70
N GLU A 72 14.21 9.14 -8.31
CA GLU A 72 14.51 10.44 -7.70
C GLU A 72 13.78 10.65 -6.36
N ASP A 73 12.60 10.06 -6.19
CA ASP A 73 11.81 10.10 -4.96
C ASP A 73 12.19 9.02 -3.94
N GLY A 74 13.32 8.32 -4.15
CA GLY A 74 13.95 7.42 -3.18
C GLY A 74 13.41 6.00 -3.15
N ARG A 75 12.49 5.62 -4.05
CA ARG A 75 12.01 4.23 -4.17
C ARG A 75 13.04 3.39 -4.90
N THR A 76 13.38 2.25 -4.31
CA THR A 76 14.34 1.28 -4.88
C THR A 76 13.61 0.08 -5.46
N TYR A 77 13.94 -0.30 -6.68
CA TYR A 77 13.44 -1.48 -7.37
C TYR A 77 14.58 -2.48 -7.55
N TYR A 78 14.29 -3.76 -7.37
CA TYR A 78 15.22 -4.85 -7.66
C TYR A 78 14.77 -5.59 -8.92
N PHE A 79 15.72 -6.12 -9.68
CA PHE A 79 15.48 -6.81 -10.94
C PHE A 79 16.11 -8.20 -10.94
N ALA A 80 15.51 -9.14 -11.67
CA ALA A 80 15.99 -10.51 -11.76
C ALA A 80 17.36 -10.59 -12.45
N ASP A 81 17.58 -9.69 -13.42
CA ASP A 81 18.78 -9.54 -14.23
C ASP A 81 18.93 -8.09 -14.73
N SER A 82 20.08 -7.78 -15.35
CA SER A 82 20.39 -6.46 -15.90
C SER A 82 19.53 -6.06 -17.11
N PHE A 83 18.92 -7.03 -17.80
CA PHE A 83 18.04 -6.75 -18.93
C PHE A 83 16.70 -6.19 -18.45
N ASN A 84 16.11 -6.78 -17.41
CA ASN A 84 14.91 -6.22 -16.77
C ASN A 84 15.18 -4.85 -16.15
N GLN A 85 16.35 -4.65 -15.53
CA GLN A 85 16.77 -3.34 -15.03
C GLN A 85 16.81 -2.28 -16.14
N SER A 86 17.39 -2.58 -17.30
CA SER A 86 17.49 -1.62 -18.40
C SER A 86 16.12 -1.30 -19.01
N LEU A 87 15.23 -2.29 -19.13
CA LEU A 87 13.84 -2.07 -19.53
C LEU A 87 13.14 -1.10 -18.59
N PHE A 88 13.22 -1.33 -17.28
CA PHE A 88 12.62 -0.44 -16.29
C PHE A 88 13.17 0.98 -16.37
N VAL A 89 14.49 1.14 -16.38
CA VAL A 89 15.14 2.47 -16.45
C VAL A 89 14.74 3.22 -17.72
N SER A 90 14.56 2.52 -18.84
CA SER A 90 14.16 3.13 -20.10
C SER A 90 12.71 3.63 -20.13
N ASN A 91 11.80 2.98 -19.40
CA ASN A 91 10.39 3.36 -19.33
C ASN A 91 9.74 2.98 -17.98
N PRO A 92 10.07 3.68 -16.87
CA PRO A 92 9.60 3.28 -15.55
C PRO A 92 8.07 3.24 -15.45
N THR A 93 7.38 4.22 -16.04
CA THR A 93 5.92 4.36 -15.98
C THR A 93 5.16 3.14 -16.51
N GLN A 94 5.74 2.39 -17.46
CA GLN A 94 5.13 1.17 -17.96
C GLN A 94 5.12 0.03 -16.92
N TYR A 95 6.16 -0.04 -16.09
CA TYR A 95 6.37 -1.17 -15.19
C TYR A 95 6.01 -0.86 -13.74
N GLU A 96 5.90 0.41 -13.37
CA GLU A 96 5.52 0.79 -12.02
C GLU A 96 4.11 0.29 -11.65
N PRO A 97 3.94 -0.25 -10.43
CA PRO A 97 2.64 -0.65 -9.97
C PRO A 97 1.75 0.58 -9.77
N GLN A 98 0.49 0.45 -10.17
CA GLN A 98 -0.53 1.46 -9.96
C GLN A 98 -0.73 1.73 -8.47
N TYR A 99 -1.20 2.94 -8.17
CA TYR A 99 -1.50 3.37 -6.81
C TYR A 99 -0.31 3.23 -5.87
N GLY A 100 0.91 3.48 -6.38
CA GLY A 100 2.14 3.44 -5.59
C GLY A 100 2.43 2.06 -5.01
N GLY A 101 1.88 1.00 -5.59
CA GLY A 101 2.01 -0.37 -5.08
C GLY A 101 1.10 -0.70 -3.90
N PHE A 102 0.21 0.20 -3.45
CA PHE A 102 -0.79 -0.17 -2.45
C PHE A 102 -1.87 -1.08 -3.05
N CYS A 103 -2.63 -1.76 -2.18
CA CYS A 103 -3.73 -2.63 -2.60
C CYS A 103 -4.74 -1.88 -3.49
N ALA A 104 -4.87 -2.32 -4.75
CA ALA A 104 -5.76 -1.68 -5.72
C ALA A 104 -7.24 -1.75 -5.34
N LYS A 105 -7.66 -2.81 -4.62
CA LYS A 105 -9.01 -2.89 -4.02
C LYS A 105 -9.28 -1.74 -3.06
N GLU A 106 -8.30 -1.42 -2.21
CA GLU A 106 -8.43 -0.41 -1.17
C GLU A 106 -8.25 1.00 -1.73
N ALA A 107 -7.43 1.14 -2.78
CA ALA A 107 -7.31 2.40 -3.52
C ALA A 107 -8.66 2.87 -4.07
N ALA A 108 -9.55 1.96 -4.49
CA ALA A 108 -10.89 2.29 -4.96
C ALA A 108 -11.76 2.97 -3.87
N TYR A 109 -11.52 2.63 -2.60
CA TYR A 109 -12.17 3.22 -1.44
C TYR A 109 -11.42 4.41 -0.86
N GLY A 110 -10.30 4.78 -1.46
CA GLY A 110 -9.50 5.90 -1.01
C GLY A 110 -8.54 5.58 0.15
N LEU A 111 -8.15 4.30 0.30
CA LEU A 111 -7.28 3.78 1.35
C LEU A 111 -5.90 3.36 0.78
N LYS A 112 -4.83 3.57 1.56
CA LYS A 112 -3.47 3.09 1.24
C LYS A 112 -3.10 1.94 2.18
N LEU A 113 -3.51 0.72 1.84
CA LEU A 113 -3.15 -0.50 2.60
C LEU A 113 -2.09 -1.31 1.85
N GLY A 114 -1.19 -1.94 2.61
CA GLY A 114 -0.07 -2.71 2.07
C GLY A 114 -0.51 -3.87 1.17
N SER A 115 0.39 -4.26 0.27
CA SER A 115 0.16 -5.23 -0.80
C SER A 115 1.00 -6.50 -0.63
N ASP A 116 0.57 -7.58 -1.27
CA ASP A 116 1.30 -8.81 -1.52
C ASP A 116 1.69 -8.86 -3.01
N PRO A 117 2.99 -8.77 -3.34
CA PRO A 117 3.48 -8.84 -4.73
C PRO A 117 3.13 -10.14 -5.48
N SER A 118 2.69 -11.19 -4.80
CA SER A 118 2.20 -12.43 -5.42
C SER A 118 0.73 -12.35 -5.85
N ALA A 119 -0.05 -11.41 -5.29
CA ALA A 119 -1.42 -11.12 -5.70
C ALA A 119 -1.44 -9.88 -6.60
N TRP A 120 -1.55 -10.09 -7.91
CA TRP A 120 -1.41 -9.03 -8.91
C TRP A 120 -2.28 -9.29 -10.14
N GLU A 121 -2.46 -8.27 -10.97
CA GLU A 121 -3.14 -8.36 -12.27
C GLU A 121 -2.54 -7.32 -13.21
N ILE A 122 -2.46 -7.63 -14.52
CA ILE A 122 -2.20 -6.62 -15.55
C ILE A 122 -3.51 -6.35 -16.28
N VAL A 123 -3.96 -5.10 -16.28
CA VAL A 123 -5.15 -4.66 -17.01
C VAL A 123 -4.78 -3.46 -17.85
N ASP A 124 -5.03 -3.54 -19.17
CA ASP A 124 -4.72 -2.48 -20.13
C ASP A 124 -3.27 -1.96 -20.03
N GLY A 125 -2.32 -2.89 -19.84
CA GLY A 125 -0.90 -2.58 -19.71
C GLY A 125 -0.48 -1.95 -18.38
N ARG A 126 -1.36 -1.91 -17.37
CA ARG A 126 -1.09 -1.37 -16.04
C ARG A 126 -0.97 -2.49 -15.01
N LEU A 127 0.06 -2.45 -14.16
CA LEU A 127 0.29 -3.43 -13.09
C LEU A 127 -0.48 -3.05 -11.81
N PHE A 128 -1.41 -3.89 -11.37
CA PHE A 128 -2.13 -3.73 -10.11
C PHE A 128 -1.66 -4.78 -9.10
N ILE A 129 -1.41 -4.36 -7.86
CA ILE A 129 -1.05 -5.27 -6.76
C ILE A 129 -2.16 -5.22 -5.71
N PHE A 130 -2.41 -6.34 -5.06
CA PHE A 130 -3.47 -6.53 -4.08
C PHE A 130 -2.90 -6.88 -2.72
N GLY A 131 -3.69 -6.65 -1.67
CA GLY A 131 -3.29 -7.00 -0.30
C GLY A 131 -3.12 -8.50 -0.04
N ALA A 132 -3.82 -9.31 -0.84
CA ALA A 132 -3.93 -10.77 -0.75
C ALA A 132 -4.73 -11.24 -1.97
N GLU A 133 -4.73 -12.54 -2.27
CA GLU A 133 -5.49 -13.09 -3.40
C GLU A 133 -7.01 -12.86 -3.23
N ARG A 134 -7.52 -12.93 -1.99
CA ARG A 134 -8.92 -12.56 -1.70
C ARG A 134 -9.24 -11.11 -2.12
N SER A 135 -8.31 -10.16 -1.93
CA SER A 135 -8.54 -8.77 -2.34
C SER A 135 -8.66 -8.64 -3.85
N LYS A 136 -7.84 -9.40 -4.59
CA LYS A 136 -7.92 -9.48 -6.05
C LYS A 136 -9.28 -10.03 -6.49
N VAL A 137 -9.72 -11.15 -5.92
CA VAL A 137 -11.02 -11.78 -6.24
C VAL A 137 -12.20 -10.83 -5.98
N LEU A 138 -12.20 -10.11 -4.86
CA LEU A 138 -13.27 -9.14 -4.55
C LEU A 138 -13.24 -7.91 -5.46
N TRP A 139 -12.04 -7.42 -5.79
CA TRP A 139 -11.86 -6.34 -6.75
C TRP A 139 -12.33 -6.73 -8.15
N ASP A 140 -12.17 -7.99 -8.52
CA ASP A 140 -12.48 -8.49 -9.85
C ASP A 140 -13.98 -8.57 -10.16
N MET A 141 -14.83 -8.60 -9.12
CA MET A 141 -16.29 -8.61 -9.30
C MET A 141 -16.80 -7.47 -10.17
N ASP A 142 -16.17 -6.28 -10.05
CA ASP A 142 -16.53 -5.06 -10.77
C ASP A 142 -15.24 -4.30 -11.15
N ARG A 143 -14.31 -5.00 -11.82
CA ARG A 143 -12.94 -4.53 -12.17
C ARG A 143 -12.89 -3.10 -12.72
N ALA A 144 -13.63 -2.83 -13.80
CA ALA A 144 -13.60 -1.52 -14.48
C ALA A 144 -14.03 -0.38 -13.54
N LEU A 145 -15.08 -0.60 -12.76
CA LEU A 145 -15.58 0.36 -11.79
C LEU A 145 -14.58 0.62 -10.66
N ASN A 146 -13.88 -0.42 -10.21
CA ASN A 146 -12.86 -0.27 -9.18
C ASN A 146 -11.62 0.48 -9.70
N ILE A 147 -11.23 0.29 -10.97
CA ILE A 147 -10.18 1.11 -11.62
C ILE A 147 -10.64 2.58 -11.69
N GLU A 148 -11.82 2.85 -12.21
CA GLU A 148 -12.38 4.20 -12.31
C GLU A 148 -12.39 4.93 -10.97
N ARG A 149 -12.88 4.26 -9.92
CA ARG A 149 -12.92 4.81 -8.56
C ARG A 149 -11.52 5.08 -8.02
N ALA A 150 -10.60 4.14 -8.16
CA ALA A 150 -9.24 4.30 -7.66
C ALA A 150 -8.48 5.41 -8.41
N ASP A 151 -8.62 5.50 -9.73
CA ASP A 151 -8.07 6.58 -10.54
C ASP A 151 -8.63 7.95 -10.13
N ALA A 152 -9.92 8.03 -9.79
CA ALA A 152 -10.52 9.26 -9.29
C ALA A 152 -10.02 9.66 -7.88
N GLN A 153 -9.75 8.71 -7.00
CA GLN A 153 -9.26 8.99 -5.64
C GLN A 153 -7.74 9.25 -5.59
N TRP A 154 -6.97 8.60 -6.46
CA TRP A 154 -5.51 8.54 -6.37
C TRP A 154 -4.82 9.91 -6.35
N PRO A 155 -5.17 10.91 -7.19
CA PRO A 155 -4.51 12.21 -7.18
C PRO A 155 -4.51 12.89 -5.81
N ALA A 156 -5.61 12.77 -5.05
CA ALA A 156 -5.73 13.32 -3.70
C ALA A 156 -5.03 12.49 -2.62
N MET A 157 -4.81 11.19 -2.87
CA MET A 157 -4.15 10.28 -1.95
C MET A 157 -2.64 10.24 -2.14
N ARG A 158 -2.15 10.37 -3.38
CA ARG A 158 -0.74 10.25 -3.75
C ARG A 158 0.19 11.06 -2.84
N PRO A 159 -0.06 12.36 -2.57
CA PRO A 159 0.84 13.15 -1.72
C PRO A 159 0.69 12.87 -0.21
N LEU A 160 -0.28 12.04 0.21
CA LEU A 160 -0.49 11.73 1.62
C LEU A 160 0.31 10.50 2.04
N PRO A 161 1.06 10.57 3.16
CA PRO A 161 1.57 9.39 3.86
C PRO A 161 0.47 8.36 4.08
N TRP A 162 0.78 7.07 3.89
CA TRP A 162 -0.25 6.03 3.90
C TRP A 162 -1.10 6.00 5.19
N ARG A 163 -0.49 6.22 6.36
CA ARG A 163 -1.23 6.29 7.65
C ARG A 163 -2.22 7.44 7.68
N LEU A 164 -1.84 8.60 7.17
CA LEU A 164 -2.73 9.77 7.10
C LEU A 164 -3.85 9.54 6.07
N ALA A 165 -3.55 8.89 4.95
CA ALA A 165 -4.57 8.51 3.97
C ALA A 165 -5.61 7.55 4.58
N VAL A 166 -5.16 6.56 5.36
CA VAL A 166 -6.03 5.61 6.08
C VAL A 166 -6.87 6.34 7.13
N LEU A 167 -6.26 7.11 8.04
CA LEU A 167 -6.98 7.85 9.09
C LEU A 167 -8.04 8.80 8.53
N LYS A 168 -7.66 9.57 7.49
CA LYS A 168 -8.59 10.47 6.80
C LYS A 168 -9.81 9.70 6.30
N ARG A 169 -9.60 8.52 5.71
CA ARG A 169 -10.67 7.75 5.10
C ARG A 169 -11.52 7.00 6.11
N GLU A 170 -10.98 6.63 7.27
CA GLU A 170 -11.78 6.09 8.37
C GLU A 170 -12.76 7.11 8.94
N ILE A 171 -12.37 8.39 8.99
CA ILE A 171 -13.25 9.49 9.43
C ILE A 171 -14.21 9.91 8.31
N PHE A 172 -13.72 10.02 7.07
CA PHE A 172 -14.45 10.53 5.92
C PHE A 172 -14.54 9.49 4.79
N ARG A 173 -15.34 8.45 5.03
CA ARG A 173 -15.57 7.37 4.06
C ARG A 173 -16.20 7.89 2.77
N VAL A 174 -15.83 7.29 1.64
CA VAL A 174 -16.51 7.54 0.37
C VAL A 174 -17.97 7.06 0.45
N LYS A 175 -18.88 7.72 -0.27
CA LYS A 175 -20.33 7.38 -0.25
C LYS A 175 -20.64 5.93 -0.63
N TYR A 176 -19.77 5.32 -1.42
CA TYR A 176 -19.89 3.95 -1.93
C TYR A 176 -19.01 2.96 -1.17
N TYR A 177 -18.53 3.33 0.03
CA TYR A 177 -17.68 2.45 0.83
C TYR A 177 -18.39 1.15 1.16
N GLN A 178 -17.70 0.03 0.99
CA GLN A 178 -18.17 -1.30 1.39
C GLN A 178 -17.12 -1.94 2.29
N SER A 179 -17.56 -2.53 3.40
CA SER A 179 -16.67 -3.35 4.24
C SER A 179 -16.38 -4.68 3.57
N ASP A 180 -15.28 -5.33 3.96
CA ASP A 180 -14.95 -6.69 3.49
C ASP A 180 -16.13 -7.66 3.68
N ALA A 181 -16.81 -7.63 4.83
CA ALA A 181 -17.97 -8.48 5.07
C ALA A 181 -19.14 -8.20 4.11
N GLN A 182 -19.32 -6.96 3.64
CA GLN A 182 -20.34 -6.64 2.63
C GLN A 182 -19.92 -7.18 1.26
N LEU A 183 -18.65 -6.98 0.86
CA LEU A 183 -18.10 -7.50 -0.39
C LEU A 183 -18.10 -9.03 -0.45
N GLU A 184 -17.80 -9.70 0.66
CA GLU A 184 -17.81 -11.17 0.74
C GLU A 184 -19.22 -11.73 0.60
N ARG A 185 -20.22 -11.11 1.25
CA ARG A 185 -21.63 -11.50 1.06
C ARG A 185 -22.08 -11.29 -0.37
N GLU A 186 -21.67 -10.18 -0.98
CA GLU A 186 -21.93 -9.90 -2.39
C GLU A 186 -21.33 -10.98 -3.29
N TRP A 187 -20.05 -11.29 -3.08
CA TRP A 187 -19.35 -12.30 -3.85
C TRP A 187 -20.01 -13.66 -3.73
N GLN A 188 -20.37 -14.07 -2.51
CA GLN A 188 -21.04 -15.34 -2.25
C GLN A 188 -22.40 -15.42 -2.95
N ARG A 189 -23.17 -14.32 -2.94
CA ARG A 189 -24.44 -14.24 -3.67
C ARG A 189 -24.26 -14.37 -5.18
N ARG A 190 -23.18 -13.81 -5.75
CA ARG A 190 -22.83 -13.96 -7.18
C ARG A 190 -22.24 -15.34 -7.52
N ASN A 191 -21.73 -16.06 -6.52
CA ASN A 191 -20.99 -17.32 -6.69
C ASN A 191 -21.48 -18.41 -5.71
N PRO A 192 -22.75 -18.84 -5.79
CA PRO A 192 -23.31 -19.80 -4.86
C PRO A 192 -22.50 -21.10 -4.86
N GLY A 193 -22.14 -21.59 -3.68
CA GLY A 193 -21.39 -22.84 -3.49
C GLY A 193 -19.89 -22.75 -3.70
N LYS A 194 -19.33 -21.58 -4.02
CA LYS A 194 -17.87 -21.37 -4.11
C LYS A 194 -17.30 -20.85 -2.80
N ALA A 195 -16.01 -21.13 -2.57
CA ALA A 195 -15.26 -20.60 -1.45
C ALA A 195 -14.32 -19.47 -1.90
N LEU A 196 -14.22 -18.41 -1.10
CA LEU A 196 -13.19 -17.39 -1.28
C LEU A 196 -11.83 -17.94 -0.83
N PRO A 197 -10.71 -17.51 -1.44
CA PRO A 197 -9.38 -17.72 -0.89
C PRO A 197 -9.36 -17.27 0.58
N PRO A 198 -8.56 -17.87 1.48
CA PRO A 198 -8.53 -17.47 2.90
C PRO A 198 -8.36 -15.95 3.09
N ALA A 199 -9.06 -15.36 4.07
CA ALA A 199 -8.79 -13.98 4.47
C ALA A 199 -7.68 -13.99 5.49
N ASP A 200 -6.61 -13.28 5.18
CA ASP A 200 -5.85 -12.62 6.23
C ASP A 200 -5.52 -11.18 5.85
N MET A 201 -6.49 -10.31 6.07
CA MET A 201 -6.30 -8.88 5.88
C MET A 201 -5.69 -8.19 7.12
N GLY A 202 -5.51 -8.92 8.23
CA GLY A 202 -5.26 -8.34 9.54
C GLY A 202 -6.43 -7.49 10.05
N ASP A 203 -6.37 -7.16 11.35
CA ASP A 203 -7.31 -6.20 11.92
C ASP A 203 -6.89 -4.75 11.62
N ALA A 204 -7.77 -3.80 11.94
CA ALA A 204 -7.52 -2.38 11.70
C ALA A 204 -6.27 -1.86 12.43
N LEU A 205 -5.99 -2.36 13.65
CA LEU A 205 -4.83 -1.94 14.42
C LEU A 205 -3.53 -2.44 13.78
N GLN A 206 -3.50 -3.70 13.34
CA GLN A 206 -2.36 -4.28 12.66
C GLN A 206 -2.07 -3.55 11.35
N ASN A 207 -3.10 -3.29 10.54
CA ASN A 207 -2.94 -2.53 9.30
C ASN A 207 -2.49 -1.09 9.52
N PHE A 208 -2.78 -0.50 10.68
CA PHE A 208 -2.35 0.85 11.03
C PHE A 208 -0.93 0.91 11.59
N VAL A 209 -0.51 -0.09 12.39
CA VAL A 209 0.80 -0.09 13.05
C VAL A 209 1.88 -0.63 12.14
N GLN A 210 1.60 -1.65 11.35
CA GLN A 210 2.60 -2.33 10.54
C GLN A 210 2.89 -1.61 9.21
N PRO A 211 4.14 -1.63 8.72
CA PRO A 211 4.50 -1.01 7.44
C PRO A 211 3.89 -1.74 6.23
N PRO A 212 3.76 -1.09 5.07
CA PRO A 212 3.27 -1.73 3.85
C PRO A 212 4.02 -3.03 3.53
N GLY A 213 3.31 -4.07 3.11
CA GLY A 213 3.88 -5.37 2.75
C GLY A 213 4.17 -6.32 3.94
N TRP A 214 3.91 -5.90 5.18
CA TRP A 214 4.16 -6.74 6.36
C TRP A 214 3.48 -8.12 6.32
N ARG A 215 2.28 -8.22 5.72
CA ARG A 215 1.52 -9.48 5.62
C ARG A 215 2.25 -10.49 4.77
N ALA A 216 2.60 -10.09 3.56
CA ALA A 216 3.39 -10.91 2.65
C ALA A 216 4.78 -11.21 3.23
N ALA A 217 5.38 -10.28 3.98
CA ALA A 217 6.68 -10.49 4.59
C ALA A 217 6.68 -11.51 5.76
N ILE A 218 5.61 -11.58 6.55
CA ILE A 218 5.52 -12.46 7.73
C ILE A 218 4.81 -13.78 7.40
N GLY A 219 3.90 -13.77 6.42
CA GLY A 219 3.11 -14.92 5.99
C GLY A 219 1.99 -15.22 6.98
N ARG A 220 0.74 -15.01 6.58
CA ARG A 220 -0.43 -15.47 7.34
C ARG A 220 -1.54 -15.92 6.41
N GLY A 221 -1.87 -17.21 6.44
CA GLY A 221 -2.79 -17.82 5.47
C GLY A 221 -2.24 -17.93 4.04
N GLU A 222 -1.28 -17.08 3.67
CA GLU A 222 -0.54 -17.07 2.40
C GLU A 222 0.97 -17.33 2.64
N PRO A 223 1.72 -17.79 1.62
CA PRO A 223 3.15 -18.07 1.74
C PRO A 223 3.95 -16.84 2.19
N LYS A 224 4.86 -17.04 3.14
CA LYS A 224 5.80 -16.01 3.58
C LYS A 224 6.78 -15.66 2.46
N LEU A 225 6.72 -14.43 1.98
CA LEU A 225 7.71 -13.88 1.06
C LEU A 225 8.97 -13.43 1.81
N GLY A 226 8.84 -12.90 3.02
CA GLY A 226 9.97 -12.31 3.74
C GLY A 226 10.25 -10.85 3.37
N TRP A 227 11.00 -10.17 4.23
CA TRP A 227 11.45 -8.81 3.99
C TRP A 227 12.57 -8.78 2.92
N PRO A 228 12.70 -7.68 2.16
CA PRO A 228 13.88 -7.47 1.35
C PRO A 228 15.12 -7.49 2.25
N GLN A 229 16.12 -8.29 1.85
CA GLN A 229 17.42 -8.32 2.49
C GLN A 229 18.25 -7.12 2.02
#